data_AF-A0A6G0VL32-F1
#
_entry.id   AF-A0A6G0VL32-F1
#
_cell.length_a   1.000
_cell.length_b   1.000
_cell.length_c   1.000
_cell.angle_alpha   90.00
_cell.angle_beta   90.00
_cell.angle_gamma   90.00
#
_symmetry.space_group_name_H-M   'P 1'
#
loop_
_entity.id
_entity.type
_entity.pdbx_description
1 polymer ?
#
loop_
_entity_poly.entity_id
_entity_poly.type
_entity_poly.pdbx_seq_one_letter_code
_entity_poly.pdbx_strand_id
1 'polypeptide(L)'
;YVYGRFQKQIQSDETLIFDVEDKRDSVIHIISTMKESLLVGGWEDTIINTTNVSYISNSEKDTTKCMLKGFQLFDYVSNSRRKINHQYVTDNRSFAAIRNDILEHINNYMLKRLDTTNWSKLKPLKIIKMSVSDMELKECHSLICPDFSLVDFVTSYKEASGHSQIKDKLISTCVLKILINCASWESLTVSIARVLAIKPHSADVERLISYYNVIKTADRSKLSPETIKDSLYIKLNMPTLSEFNPHNAVLEWLKSKKRHTKVHTYATKQNWFGGVFPEASDKSTLSMVDETTINSSLIHF
;
A
#
# COMPACT_ATOMS: atom_id res chain seq x y z
N TYR A 1 0.71 6.77 16.69
CA TYR A 1 -0.43 5.82 16.76
C TYR A 1 -1.56 6.19 15.80
N VAL A 2 -2.20 7.37 15.95
CA VAL A 2 -3.32 7.83 15.11
C VAL A 2 -2.99 7.77 13.61
N TYR A 3 -1.88 8.38 13.20
CA TYR A 3 -1.44 8.35 11.80
C TYR A 3 -1.19 6.92 11.27
N GLY A 4 -0.63 6.02 12.09
CA GLY A 4 -0.39 4.63 11.68
C GLY A 4 -1.68 3.84 11.44
N ARG A 5 -2.73 4.09 12.24
CA ARG A 5 -4.07 3.52 11.99
C ARG A 5 -4.68 4.08 10.71
N PHE A 6 -4.59 5.39 10.52
CA PHE A 6 -5.05 6.06 9.32
C PHE A 6 -4.37 5.52 8.06
N GLN A 7 -3.05 5.36 8.08
CA GLN A 7 -2.28 4.81 6.97
C GLN A 7 -2.77 3.40 6.62
N LYS A 8 -2.96 2.52 7.60
CA LYS A 8 -3.52 1.18 7.38
C LYS A 8 -4.92 1.22 6.78
N GLN A 9 -5.76 2.15 7.22
CA GLN A 9 -7.11 2.31 6.69
C GLN A 9 -7.13 2.79 5.24
N ILE A 10 -6.23 3.69 4.85
CA ILE A 10 -6.14 4.15 3.45
C ILE A 10 -5.52 3.10 2.55
N GLN A 11 -4.52 2.35 3.05
CA GLN A 11 -3.84 1.27 2.31
C GLN A 11 -4.66 -0.01 2.16
N SER A 12 -5.92 -0.03 2.61
CA SER A 12 -6.81 -1.16 2.43
C SER A 12 -7.34 -1.20 1.00
N ASP A 13 -7.37 -2.40 0.41
CA ASP A 13 -7.82 -2.61 -0.97
C ASP A 13 -9.25 -2.16 -1.26
N GLU A 14 -10.09 -2.11 -0.24
CA GLU A 14 -11.49 -1.69 -0.33
C GLU A 14 -11.65 -0.16 -0.33
N THR A 15 -10.57 0.58 -0.05
CA THR A 15 -10.62 2.04 0.03
C THR A 15 -10.65 2.66 -1.36
N LEU A 16 -11.70 3.42 -1.63
CA LEU A 16 -11.83 4.19 -2.85
C LEU A 16 -11.32 5.62 -2.65
N ILE A 17 -11.07 6.31 -3.77
CA ILE A 17 -10.75 7.74 -3.76
C ILE A 17 -11.79 8.59 -3.03
N PHE A 18 -13.04 8.10 -2.95
CA PHE A 18 -14.16 8.78 -2.29
C PHE A 18 -14.13 8.69 -0.77
N ASP A 19 -13.31 7.81 -0.19
CA ASP A 19 -13.24 7.60 1.25
C ASP A 19 -12.08 8.37 1.88
N VAL A 20 -11.17 8.91 1.06
CA VAL A 20 -9.97 9.61 1.51
C VAL A 20 -10.33 10.87 2.30
N GLU A 21 -11.31 11.64 1.82
CA GLU A 21 -11.76 12.88 2.44
C GLU A 21 -12.33 12.60 3.85
N ASP A 22 -13.31 11.71 3.94
CA ASP A 22 -13.95 11.34 5.21
C ASP A 22 -12.93 10.78 6.22
N LYS A 23 -12.01 9.92 5.76
CA LYS A 23 -10.94 9.36 6.60
C LYS A 23 -9.94 10.42 7.06
N ARG A 24 -9.57 11.36 6.18
CA ARG A 24 -8.68 12.50 6.50
C ARG A 24 -9.33 13.39 7.55
N ASP A 25 -10.58 13.77 7.35
CA ASP A 25 -11.28 14.72 8.21
C ASP A 25 -11.53 14.12 9.60
N SER A 26 -11.82 12.81 9.68
CA SER A 26 -11.87 12.08 10.95
C SER A 26 -10.54 12.17 11.73
N VAL A 27 -9.40 12.03 11.05
CA VAL A 27 -8.09 12.15 11.68
C VAL A 27 -7.78 13.57 12.10
N ILE A 28 -8.07 14.56 11.25
CA ILE A 28 -7.91 15.98 11.60
C ILE A 28 -8.75 16.33 12.83
N HIS A 29 -9.98 15.82 12.92
CA HIS A 29 -10.83 16.01 14.08
C HIS A 29 -10.19 15.42 15.35
N ILE A 30 -9.73 14.16 15.29
CA ILE A 30 -9.05 13.50 16.42
C ILE A 30 -7.80 14.28 16.85
N ILE A 31 -7.00 14.76 15.90
CA ILE A 31 -5.80 15.57 16.16
C ILE A 31 -6.18 16.92 16.78
N SER A 32 -7.28 17.52 16.33
CA SER A 32 -7.76 18.81 16.84
C SER A 32 -8.24 18.69 18.30
N THR A 33 -8.88 17.59 18.69
CA THR A 33 -9.24 17.32 20.10
C THR A 33 -8.00 17.22 21.02
N MET A 34 -6.81 16.93 20.47
CA MET A 34 -5.55 16.95 21.24
C MET A 34 -5.06 18.37 21.57
N LYS A 35 -5.69 19.42 21.02
CA LYS A 35 -5.41 20.80 21.48
C LYS A 35 -5.85 20.98 22.94
N GLU A 36 -6.95 20.35 23.32
CA GLU A 36 -7.58 20.48 24.65
C GLU A 36 -7.19 19.37 25.63
N SER A 37 -6.84 18.18 25.12
CA SER A 37 -6.55 17.00 25.94
C SER A 37 -5.18 16.38 25.63
N LEU A 38 -4.46 15.99 26.67
CA LEU A 38 -3.18 15.29 26.56
C LEU A 38 -3.37 13.89 25.99
N LEU A 39 -2.45 13.45 25.15
CA LEU A 39 -2.41 12.05 24.71
C LEU A 39 -1.87 11.20 25.88
N VAL A 40 -2.73 10.35 26.44
CA VAL A 40 -2.36 9.38 27.49
C VAL A 40 -1.25 8.46 26.99
N GLY A 41 -0.16 8.34 27.76
CA GLY A 41 1.06 7.62 27.35
C GLY A 41 1.87 8.31 26.26
N GLY A 42 1.54 9.56 25.90
CA GLY A 42 2.32 10.40 25.00
C GLY A 42 3.57 10.97 25.68
N TRP A 43 4.42 11.67 24.92
CA TRP A 43 5.66 12.24 25.45
C TRP A 43 5.42 13.32 26.52
N GLU A 44 4.36 14.13 26.38
CA GLU A 44 3.98 15.16 27.36
C GLU A 44 3.55 14.50 28.69
N ASP A 45 2.65 13.52 28.64
CA ASP A 45 2.22 12.71 29.79
C ASP A 45 3.39 11.91 30.41
N THR A 46 4.28 11.35 29.59
CA THR A 46 5.48 10.66 30.06
C THR A 46 6.43 11.63 30.77
N ILE A 47 6.63 12.85 30.25
CA ILE A 47 7.48 13.83 30.92
C ILE A 47 6.85 14.27 32.25
N ILE A 48 5.54 14.51 32.28
CA ILE A 48 4.82 14.86 33.52
C ILE A 48 4.97 13.73 34.56
N ASN A 49 4.87 12.47 34.14
CA ASN A 49 4.88 11.32 35.05
C ASN A 49 6.28 10.77 35.39
N THR A 50 7.29 10.96 34.53
CA THR A 50 8.65 10.40 34.69
C THR A 50 9.64 11.40 35.26
N THR A 51 9.39 12.70 35.08
CA THR A 51 10.24 13.73 35.69
C THR A 51 9.78 13.87 37.13
N ASN A 52 10.54 13.32 38.08
CA ASN A 52 10.48 13.80 39.46
C ASN A 52 10.64 15.32 39.40
N VAL A 53 9.53 16.04 39.57
CA VAL A 53 9.51 17.50 39.63
C VAL A 53 10.43 17.89 40.78
N SER A 54 11.67 18.26 40.48
CA SER A 54 12.57 18.81 41.48
C SER A 54 12.08 20.22 41.76
N TYR A 55 11.30 20.37 42.83
CA TYR A 55 10.93 21.65 43.39
C TYR A 55 12.21 22.34 43.87
N ILE A 56 12.72 23.29 43.09
CA ILE A 56 13.66 24.28 43.61
C ILE A 56 12.80 25.47 44.04
N SER A 57 12.33 25.42 45.28
CA SER A 57 11.64 26.53 45.93
C SER A 57 12.65 27.63 46.26
N ASN A 58 13.02 28.42 45.26
CA ASN A 58 13.58 29.73 45.53
C ASN A 58 12.41 30.70 45.69
N SER A 59 12.32 31.25 46.89
CA SER A 59 11.31 32.18 47.37
C SER A 59 10.81 33.16 46.30
N GLU A 60 9.48 33.26 46.24
CA GLU A 60 8.62 34.24 45.54
C GLU A 60 8.07 33.90 44.14
N LYS A 61 8.57 32.90 43.40
CA LYS A 61 7.85 32.40 42.21
C LYS A 61 8.11 30.91 42.01
N ASP A 62 7.12 30.08 42.35
CA ASP A 62 7.09 28.66 41.98
C ASP A 62 7.21 28.54 40.45
N THR A 63 8.42 28.28 39.98
CA THR A 63 8.74 28.06 38.58
C THR A 63 9.20 26.62 38.45
N THR A 64 8.27 25.75 38.06
CA THR A 64 8.58 24.37 37.66
C THR A 64 9.59 24.41 36.52
N LYS A 65 10.79 23.86 36.72
CA LYS A 65 11.83 23.80 35.69
C LYS A 65 11.79 22.45 34.98
N CYS A 66 11.03 22.36 33.89
CA CYS A 66 10.99 21.17 33.04
C CYS A 66 12.08 21.26 31.96
N MET A 67 12.85 20.20 31.74
CA MET A 67 13.91 20.16 30.72
C MET A 67 13.63 19.05 29.70
N LEU A 68 13.56 19.38 28.41
CA LEU A 68 13.42 18.42 27.31
C LEU A 68 14.63 18.51 26.37
N LYS A 69 15.48 17.48 26.35
CA LYS A 69 16.68 17.41 25.48
C LYS A 69 17.56 18.68 25.53
N GLY A 70 17.71 19.28 26.72
CA GLY A 70 18.52 20.49 26.92
C GLY A 70 17.76 21.82 26.79
N PHE A 71 16.48 21.80 26.41
CA PHE A 71 15.62 22.99 26.37
C PHE A 71 14.81 23.13 27.65
N GLN A 72 14.82 24.32 28.24
CA GLN A 72 13.98 24.66 29.39
C GLN A 72 12.55 24.96 28.92
N LEU A 73 11.59 24.25 29.49
CA LEU A 73 10.16 24.38 29.23
C LEU A 73 9.47 24.96 30.47
N PHE A 74 8.43 25.76 30.23
CA PHE A 74 7.69 26.46 31.28
C PHE A 74 6.21 26.07 31.19
N ASP A 75 5.59 25.72 32.33
CA ASP A 75 4.16 25.39 32.40
C ASP A 75 3.27 26.60 32.09
N TYR A 76 3.77 27.80 32.37
CA TYR A 76 3.09 29.06 32.11
C TYR A 76 4.03 30.06 31.46
N VAL A 77 3.50 30.88 30.56
CA VAL A 77 4.21 32.06 30.06
C VAL A 77 4.25 33.05 31.22
N SER A 78 5.37 33.12 31.94
CA SER A 78 5.56 34.20 32.89
C SER A 78 5.57 35.50 32.10
N ASN A 79 4.51 36.30 32.24
CA ASN A 79 4.45 37.68 31.74
C ASN A 79 5.42 38.53 32.57
N SER A 80 6.71 38.26 32.44
CA SER A 80 7.75 39.21 32.83
C SER A 80 7.62 40.41 31.91
N ARG A 81 7.50 41.61 32.47
CA ARG A 81 7.44 42.90 31.75
C ARG A 81 8.78 43.23 31.04
N ARG A 82 9.44 42.25 30.41
CA ARG A 82 10.57 42.50 29.53
C ARG A 82 10.04 42.67 28.12
N LYS A 83 10.43 43.75 27.46
CA LYS A 83 10.14 43.99 26.04
C LYS A 83 10.53 42.74 25.25
N ILE A 84 9.52 42.00 24.80
CA ILE A 84 9.70 40.88 23.88
C ILE A 84 9.99 41.53 22.52
N ASN A 85 11.24 41.47 22.06
CA ASN A 85 11.66 42.11 20.81
C ASN A 85 11.10 41.41 19.55
N HIS A 86 10.50 40.23 19.69
CA HIS A 86 9.81 39.51 18.59
C HIS A 86 8.53 38.82 19.08
N GLN A 87 7.38 39.20 18.53
CA GLN A 87 6.05 38.65 18.90
C GLN A 87 5.93 37.11 18.79
N TYR A 88 6.81 36.45 18.05
CA TYR A 88 6.75 35.02 17.78
C TYR A 88 7.94 34.21 18.33
N VAL A 89 8.91 34.86 18.97
CA VAL A 89 10.10 34.20 19.54
C VAL A 89 10.24 34.61 20.99
N THR A 90 9.65 33.83 21.88
CA THR A 90 9.88 33.94 23.33
C THR A 90 10.88 32.88 23.76
N ASP A 91 11.85 33.27 24.61
CA ASP A 91 12.79 32.33 25.23
C ASP A 91 12.09 31.28 26.12
N ASN A 92 10.84 31.55 26.50
CA ASN A 92 9.96 30.63 27.21
C ASN A 92 9.00 29.99 26.20
N ARG A 93 9.27 28.75 25.79
CA ARG A 93 8.29 27.94 25.02
C ARG A 93 7.47 27.10 25.99
N SER A 94 6.16 27.34 26.04
CA SER A 94 5.24 26.51 26.80
C SER A 94 4.93 25.20 26.05
N PHE A 95 4.62 24.13 26.78
CA PHE A 95 4.19 22.87 26.19
C PHE A 95 2.97 23.05 25.26
N ALA A 96 2.01 23.87 25.69
CA ALA A 96 0.83 24.20 24.89
C ALA A 96 1.18 24.88 23.56
N ALA A 97 2.14 25.82 23.55
CA ALA A 97 2.56 26.48 22.31
C ALA A 97 3.24 25.51 21.34
N ILE A 98 4.14 24.66 21.84
CA ILE A 98 4.82 23.63 21.03
C ILE A 98 3.81 22.61 20.49
N ARG A 99 2.88 22.14 21.33
CA ARG A 99 1.81 21.21 20.94
C ARG A 99 0.96 21.81 19.83
N ASN A 100 0.47 23.03 20.01
CA ASN A 100 -0.37 23.69 19.03
C ASN A 100 0.35 23.87 17.69
N ASP A 101 1.63 24.26 17.71
CA ASP A 101 2.45 24.40 16.51
C ASP A 101 2.63 23.06 15.77
N ILE A 102 2.93 21.98 16.50
CA ILE A 102 3.04 20.63 15.92
C ILE A 102 1.71 20.17 15.32
N LEU A 103 0.60 20.33 16.05
CA LEU A 103 -0.74 19.93 15.57
C LEU A 103 -1.12 20.72 14.31
N GLU A 104 -0.81 22.01 14.27
CA GLU A 104 -1.07 22.86 13.11
C GLU A 104 -0.24 22.44 11.89
N HIS A 105 1.04 22.12 12.09
CA HIS A 105 1.89 21.57 11.03
C HIS A 105 1.36 20.23 10.50
N ILE A 106 0.89 19.34 11.37
CA ILE A 106 0.31 18.06 10.96
C ILE A 106 -0.99 18.28 10.17
N ASN A 107 -1.88 19.16 10.65
CA ASN A 107 -3.12 19.49 9.95
C ASN A 107 -2.84 20.03 8.54
N ASN A 108 -1.94 21.00 8.43
CA ASN A 108 -1.54 21.58 7.14
C ASN A 108 -0.90 20.55 6.21
N TYR A 109 -0.06 19.66 6.75
CA TYR A 109 0.52 18.56 5.99
C TYR A 109 -0.55 17.61 5.44
N MET A 110 -1.53 17.21 6.28
CA MET A 110 -2.60 16.30 5.89
C MET A 110 -3.51 16.92 4.82
N LEU A 111 -3.92 18.18 5.01
CA LEU A 111 -4.76 18.89 4.05
C LEU A 111 -4.06 19.07 2.69
N LYS A 112 -2.78 19.45 2.70
CA LYS A 112 -2.01 19.65 1.46
C LYS A 112 -1.72 18.34 0.74
N ARG A 113 -1.40 17.27 1.47
CA ARG A 113 -0.96 16.01 0.86
C ARG A 113 -2.13 15.14 0.38
N LEU A 114 -3.29 15.27 1.02
CA LEU A 114 -4.51 14.52 0.72
C LEU A 114 -5.60 15.45 0.18
N ASP A 115 -5.18 16.36 -0.71
CA ASP A 115 -6.10 17.23 -1.42
C ASP A 115 -6.97 16.39 -2.37
N THR A 116 -8.27 16.42 -2.14
CA THR A 116 -9.28 15.68 -2.92
C THR A 116 -10.03 16.55 -3.91
N THR A 117 -9.63 17.82 -4.08
CA THR A 117 -10.36 18.80 -4.90
C THR A 117 -10.61 18.30 -6.33
N ASN A 118 -9.62 17.69 -6.98
CA ASN A 118 -9.80 17.12 -8.32
C ASN A 118 -10.73 15.89 -8.35
N TRP A 119 -10.68 15.05 -7.31
CA TRP A 119 -11.47 13.82 -7.21
C TRP A 119 -12.92 14.09 -6.80
N SER A 120 -13.19 15.24 -6.18
CA SER A 120 -14.54 15.65 -5.77
C SER A 120 -15.52 15.67 -6.95
N LYS A 121 -15.03 15.99 -8.16
CA LYS A 121 -15.80 15.97 -9.41
C LYS A 121 -16.32 14.58 -9.79
N LEU A 122 -15.71 13.51 -9.27
CA LEU A 122 -16.13 12.13 -9.50
C LEU A 122 -17.14 11.62 -8.46
N LYS A 123 -17.46 12.39 -7.41
CA LYS A 123 -18.46 12.02 -6.40
C LYS A 123 -19.80 11.56 -6.96
N PRO A 124 -20.31 12.10 -8.09
CA PRO A 124 -21.53 11.58 -8.71
C PRO A 124 -21.46 10.10 -9.09
N LEU A 125 -20.27 9.55 -9.34
CA LEU A 125 -20.07 8.13 -9.61
C LEU A 125 -19.99 7.27 -8.34
N LYS A 126 -19.91 7.84 -7.13
CA LYS A 126 -19.84 7.05 -5.88
C LYS A 126 -21.08 6.19 -5.68
N ILE A 127 -22.26 6.76 -5.98
CA ILE A 127 -23.56 6.10 -5.85
C ILE A 127 -24.35 6.37 -7.12
N ILE A 128 -24.77 5.31 -7.81
CA ILE A 128 -25.48 5.46 -9.08
C ILE A 128 -26.94 5.86 -8.80
N LYS A 129 -27.26 7.14 -9.00
CA LYS A 129 -28.57 7.74 -8.73
C LYS A 129 -29.11 8.50 -9.92
N MET A 130 -30.44 8.43 -10.09
CA MET A 130 -31.16 9.18 -11.13
C MET A 130 -31.12 10.71 -10.93
N SER A 131 -30.92 11.16 -9.69
CA SER A 131 -30.88 12.58 -9.33
C SER A 131 -29.63 13.33 -9.82
N VAL A 132 -28.61 12.61 -10.29
CA VAL A 132 -27.37 13.24 -10.79
C VAL A 132 -27.66 13.98 -12.09
N SER A 133 -27.23 15.24 -12.16
CA SER A 133 -27.44 16.11 -13.31
C SER A 133 -26.48 15.79 -14.47
N ASP A 134 -26.87 16.17 -15.68
CA ASP A 134 -26.04 15.95 -16.88
C ASP A 134 -24.76 16.80 -16.85
N MET A 135 -24.79 17.94 -16.13
CA MET A 135 -23.63 18.79 -15.91
C MET A 135 -22.58 18.08 -15.03
N GLU A 136 -23.01 17.46 -13.93
CA GLU A 136 -22.15 16.64 -13.08
C GLU A 136 -21.56 15.43 -13.83
N LEU A 137 -22.37 14.79 -14.68
CA LEU A 137 -21.91 13.68 -15.53
C LEU A 137 -20.88 14.13 -16.56
N LYS A 138 -21.06 15.33 -17.13
CA LYS A 138 -20.08 15.91 -18.07
C LYS A 138 -18.73 16.16 -17.40
N GLU A 139 -18.72 16.65 -16.16
CA GLU A 139 -17.47 16.81 -15.40
C GLU A 139 -16.81 15.46 -15.14
N CYS A 140 -17.58 14.45 -14.71
CA CYS A 140 -17.08 13.09 -14.52
C CYS A 140 -16.44 12.54 -15.81
N HIS A 141 -17.18 12.61 -16.92
CA HIS A 141 -16.77 12.15 -18.24
C HIS A 141 -15.43 12.76 -18.66
N SER A 142 -15.30 14.08 -18.55
CA SER A 142 -14.09 14.80 -18.94
C SER A 142 -12.83 14.34 -18.21
N LEU A 143 -12.99 13.82 -16.99
CA LEU A 143 -11.87 13.39 -16.14
C LEU A 143 -11.57 11.89 -16.29
N ILE A 144 -12.59 11.04 -16.35
CA ILE A 144 -12.41 9.58 -16.21
C ILE A 144 -12.62 8.81 -17.52
N CYS A 145 -13.40 9.33 -18.47
CA CYS A 145 -13.81 8.59 -19.66
C CYS A 145 -13.95 9.47 -20.92
N PRO A 146 -12.97 10.33 -21.24
CA PRO A 146 -13.05 11.23 -22.40
C PRO A 146 -12.96 10.50 -23.74
N ASP A 147 -12.54 9.24 -23.74
CA ASP A 147 -12.41 8.34 -24.88
C ASP A 147 -13.75 7.81 -25.42
N PHE A 148 -14.84 7.93 -24.64
CA PHE A 148 -16.20 7.61 -25.09
C PHE A 148 -16.97 8.89 -25.44
N SER A 149 -18.01 8.76 -26.26
CA SER A 149 -18.95 9.86 -26.50
C SER A 149 -19.63 10.28 -25.20
N LEU A 150 -19.72 11.59 -24.95
CA LEU A 150 -20.44 12.13 -23.80
C LEU A 150 -21.91 11.70 -23.81
N VAL A 151 -22.54 11.63 -24.99
CA VAL A 151 -23.94 11.23 -25.13
C VAL A 151 -24.12 9.77 -24.70
N ASP A 152 -23.23 8.88 -25.13
CA ASP A 152 -23.28 7.46 -24.78
C ASP A 152 -23.05 7.28 -23.28
N PHE A 153 -22.09 8.00 -22.71
CA PHE A 153 -21.82 7.99 -21.27
C PHE A 153 -23.03 8.43 -20.43
N VAL A 154 -23.64 9.57 -20.77
CA VAL A 154 -24.81 10.08 -20.06
C VAL A 154 -25.98 9.12 -20.19
N THR A 155 -26.24 8.62 -21.41
CA THR A 155 -27.35 7.67 -21.67
C THR A 155 -27.15 6.37 -20.88
N SER A 156 -25.95 5.79 -20.95
CA SER A 156 -25.56 4.61 -20.18
C SER A 156 -25.74 4.81 -18.67
N TYR A 157 -25.34 5.96 -18.13
CA TYR A 157 -25.52 6.27 -16.72
C TYR A 157 -27.01 6.34 -16.33
N LYS A 158 -27.82 7.06 -17.12
CA LYS A 158 -29.25 7.25 -16.81
C LYS A 158 -30.01 5.93 -16.88
N GLU A 159 -29.78 5.12 -17.92
CA GLU A 159 -30.37 3.79 -18.04
C GLU A 159 -30.00 2.89 -16.85
N ALA A 160 -28.69 2.81 -16.53
CA ALA A 160 -28.22 2.00 -15.41
C ALA A 160 -28.79 2.48 -14.06
N SER A 161 -28.95 3.79 -13.87
CA SER A 161 -29.54 4.37 -12.66
C SER A 161 -31.04 4.08 -12.49
N GLY A 162 -31.72 3.69 -13.58
CA GLY A 162 -33.10 3.19 -13.54
C GLY A 162 -33.21 1.70 -13.21
N HIS A 163 -32.10 0.95 -13.29
CA HIS A 163 -32.11 -0.50 -13.12
C HIS A 163 -32.14 -0.91 -11.64
N SER A 164 -33.09 -1.77 -11.25
CA SER A 164 -33.36 -2.14 -9.84
C SER A 164 -32.15 -2.71 -9.10
N GLN A 165 -31.26 -3.42 -9.81
CA GLN A 165 -30.07 -4.02 -9.21
C GLN A 165 -28.89 -3.05 -9.05
N ILE A 166 -28.96 -1.85 -9.62
CA ILE A 166 -27.85 -0.88 -9.65
C ILE A 166 -28.23 0.41 -8.92
N LYS A 167 -29.48 0.84 -9.09
CA LYS A 167 -30.03 2.05 -8.49
C LYS A 167 -29.69 2.16 -7.00
N ASP A 168 -29.20 3.33 -6.61
CA ASP A 168 -28.84 3.71 -5.24
C ASP A 168 -27.74 2.86 -4.59
N LYS A 169 -27.02 2.04 -5.37
CA LYS A 169 -25.89 1.25 -4.86
C LYS A 169 -24.58 2.01 -4.94
N LEU A 170 -23.75 1.80 -3.91
CA LEU A 170 -22.36 2.21 -3.91
C LEU A 170 -21.57 1.36 -4.89
N ILE A 171 -20.65 1.99 -5.63
CA ILE A 171 -19.85 1.28 -6.62
C ILE A 171 -18.99 0.20 -5.98
N SER A 172 -18.95 -0.96 -6.61
CA SER A 172 -18.22 -2.12 -6.12
C SER A 172 -17.92 -3.07 -7.26
N THR A 173 -17.06 -4.05 -7.02
CA THR A 173 -16.80 -5.14 -7.97
C THR A 173 -18.06 -5.94 -8.29
N CYS A 174 -19.02 -6.05 -7.35
CA CYS A 174 -20.32 -6.66 -7.59
C CYS A 174 -21.18 -5.86 -8.56
N VAL A 175 -21.25 -4.53 -8.38
CA VAL A 175 -21.95 -3.65 -9.33
C VAL A 175 -21.30 -3.71 -10.71
N LEU A 176 -19.97 -3.70 -10.77
CA LEU A 176 -19.22 -3.81 -12.02
C LEU A 176 -19.54 -5.10 -12.78
N LYS A 177 -19.65 -6.25 -12.10
CA LYS A 177 -20.05 -7.52 -12.71
C LYS A 177 -21.44 -7.46 -13.35
N ILE A 178 -22.37 -6.71 -12.77
CA ILE A 178 -23.71 -6.51 -13.35
C ILE A 178 -23.60 -5.63 -14.59
N LEU A 179 -22.82 -4.54 -14.52
CA LEU A 179 -22.63 -3.60 -15.62
C LEU A 179 -22.02 -4.26 -16.86
N ILE A 180 -21.02 -5.12 -16.67
CA ILE A 180 -20.33 -5.86 -17.75
C ILE A 180 -21.31 -6.71 -18.60
N ASN A 181 -22.41 -7.19 -18.02
CA ASN A 181 -23.36 -8.03 -18.73
C ASN A 181 -24.25 -7.24 -19.72
N CYS A 182 -24.20 -5.91 -19.72
CA CYS A 182 -24.99 -5.06 -20.60
C CYS A 182 -24.08 -4.23 -21.53
N ALA A 183 -24.07 -4.56 -22.82
CA ALA A 183 -23.23 -3.88 -23.80
C ALA A 183 -23.57 -2.38 -23.96
N SER A 184 -24.84 -1.98 -23.76
CA SER A 184 -25.22 -0.56 -23.83
C SER A 184 -24.62 0.27 -22.69
N TRP A 185 -24.07 -0.38 -21.66
CA TRP A 185 -23.45 0.30 -20.52
C TRP A 185 -21.93 0.30 -20.54
N GLU A 186 -21.31 0.08 -21.69
CA GLU A 186 -19.85 -0.03 -21.82
C GLU A 186 -19.13 1.20 -21.26
N SER A 187 -19.54 2.41 -21.65
CA SER A 187 -18.92 3.67 -21.21
C SER A 187 -18.99 3.86 -19.68
N LEU A 188 -20.10 3.49 -19.05
CA LEU A 188 -20.23 3.51 -17.60
C LEU A 188 -19.38 2.40 -16.96
N THR A 189 -19.41 1.20 -17.53
CA THR A 189 -18.64 0.03 -17.06
C THR A 189 -17.17 0.37 -16.98
N VAL A 190 -16.61 0.94 -18.06
CA VAL A 190 -15.21 1.38 -18.12
C VAL A 190 -14.94 2.47 -17.08
N SER A 191 -15.84 3.44 -16.94
CA SER A 191 -15.71 4.52 -15.95
C SER A 191 -15.67 3.99 -14.51
N ILE A 192 -16.60 3.10 -14.15
CA ILE A 192 -16.63 2.47 -12.82
C ILE A 192 -15.40 1.59 -12.60
N ALA A 193 -14.98 0.82 -13.60
CA ALA A 193 -13.75 0.03 -13.52
C ALA A 193 -12.52 0.91 -13.26
N ARG A 194 -12.41 2.05 -13.95
CA ARG A 194 -11.33 3.03 -13.72
C ARG A 194 -11.38 3.59 -12.30
N VAL A 195 -12.55 3.99 -11.81
CA VAL A 195 -12.68 4.49 -10.43
C VAL A 195 -12.27 3.41 -9.40
N LEU A 196 -12.70 2.17 -9.59
CA LEU A 196 -12.34 1.05 -8.70
C LEU A 196 -10.84 0.70 -8.76
N ALA A 197 -10.20 0.91 -9.92
CA ALA A 197 -8.77 0.67 -10.11
C ALA A 197 -7.89 1.79 -9.54
N ILE A 198 -8.41 3.01 -9.36
CA ILE A 198 -7.64 4.10 -8.75
C ILE A 198 -7.49 3.84 -7.25
N LYS A 199 -6.26 3.53 -6.85
CA LYS A 199 -5.88 3.39 -5.44
C LYS A 199 -5.35 4.72 -4.91
N PRO A 200 -5.82 5.22 -3.76
CA PRO A 200 -5.32 6.47 -3.17
C PRO A 200 -3.93 6.34 -2.53
N HIS A 201 -3.23 5.21 -2.73
CA HIS A 201 -1.95 4.89 -2.12
C HIS A 201 -1.00 4.19 -3.10
N SER A 202 0.29 4.22 -2.77
CA SER A 202 1.36 3.57 -3.53
C SER A 202 1.65 2.13 -3.12
N ALA A 203 0.90 1.53 -2.19
CA ALA A 203 1.23 0.22 -1.61
C ALA A 203 1.46 -0.89 -2.66
N ASP A 204 0.71 -0.91 -3.77
CA ASP A 204 0.91 -1.90 -4.83
C ASP A 204 2.22 -1.68 -5.59
N VAL A 205 2.59 -0.42 -5.83
CA VAL A 205 3.89 -0.05 -6.43
C VAL A 205 5.03 -0.38 -5.47
N GLU A 206 4.87 -0.12 -4.17
CA GLU A 206 5.85 -0.48 -3.15
C GLU A 206 6.05 -1.99 -3.05
N ARG A 207 4.96 -2.77 -3.13
CA ARG A 207 5.01 -4.24 -3.17
C ARG A 207 5.72 -4.74 -4.43
N LEU A 208 5.42 -4.14 -5.59
CA LEU A 208 6.10 -4.42 -6.86
C LEU A 208 7.62 -4.15 -6.76
N ILE A 209 8.02 -3.00 -6.22
CA ILE A 209 9.43 -2.63 -6.02
C ILE A 209 10.12 -3.61 -5.06
N SER A 210 9.46 -3.98 -3.98
CA SER A 210 9.97 -4.97 -3.02
C SER A 210 10.25 -6.31 -3.71
N TYR A 211 9.32 -6.82 -4.51
CA TYR A 211 9.52 -8.04 -5.28
C TYR A 211 10.62 -7.90 -6.33
N TYR A 212 10.72 -6.75 -6.99
CA TYR A 212 11.80 -6.48 -7.92
C TYR A 212 13.17 -6.53 -7.24
N ASN A 213 13.29 -5.98 -6.03
CA ASN A 213 14.54 -6.02 -5.26
C ASN A 213 14.94 -7.45 -4.84
N VAL A 214 13.98 -8.33 -4.57
CA VAL A 214 14.24 -9.76 -4.32
C VAL A 214 14.78 -10.46 -5.57
N ILE A 215 14.29 -10.07 -6.76
CA ILE A 215 14.78 -10.62 -8.03
C ILE A 215 16.18 -10.08 -8.35
N LYS A 216 16.45 -8.81 -8.05
CA LYS A 216 17.73 -8.13 -8.33
C LYS A 216 18.81 -8.44 -7.27
N THR A 217 19.08 -9.71 -7.01
CA THR A 217 20.29 -10.13 -6.27
C THR A 217 21.46 -10.34 -7.24
N ALA A 218 22.70 -10.30 -6.73
CA ALA A 218 23.94 -10.27 -7.53
C ALA A 218 24.01 -11.37 -8.61
N ASP A 219 23.54 -12.59 -8.31
CA ASP A 219 23.54 -13.74 -9.23
C ASP A 219 22.43 -13.70 -10.29
N ARG A 220 21.38 -12.89 -10.10
CA ARG A 220 20.19 -12.79 -10.97
C ARG A 220 20.20 -11.58 -11.89
N SER A 221 21.25 -10.78 -11.85
CA SER A 221 21.49 -9.60 -12.71
C SER A 221 21.59 -9.92 -14.21
N LYS A 222 21.56 -11.19 -14.60
CA LYS A 222 21.59 -11.68 -15.99
C LYS A 222 20.19 -11.97 -16.58
N LEU A 223 19.11 -11.78 -15.83
CA LEU A 223 17.75 -12.01 -16.33
C LEU A 223 17.35 -10.96 -17.37
N SER A 224 16.66 -11.40 -18.43
CA SER A 224 16.12 -10.47 -19.43
C SER A 224 14.99 -9.63 -18.81
N PRO A 225 14.76 -8.40 -19.31
CA PRO A 225 13.65 -7.56 -18.86
C PRO A 225 12.28 -8.26 -18.95
N GLU A 226 12.06 -9.08 -19.97
CA GLU A 226 10.84 -9.86 -20.18
C GLU A 226 10.66 -10.91 -19.08
N THR A 227 11.74 -11.62 -18.74
CA THR A 227 11.72 -12.63 -17.67
C THR A 227 11.42 -11.98 -16.32
N ILE A 228 11.96 -10.80 -16.06
CA ILE A 228 11.69 -10.03 -14.86
C ILE A 228 10.22 -9.60 -14.82
N LYS A 229 9.70 -9.06 -15.94
CA LYS A 229 8.30 -8.66 -16.06
C LYS A 229 7.35 -9.82 -15.79
N ASP A 230 7.58 -10.97 -16.41
CA ASP A 230 6.73 -12.15 -16.26
C ASP A 230 6.80 -12.70 -14.83
N SER A 231 8.00 -12.75 -14.24
CA SER A 231 8.17 -13.15 -12.84
C SER A 231 7.43 -12.22 -11.87
N LEU A 232 7.47 -10.91 -12.10
CA LEU A 232 6.76 -9.93 -11.28
C LEU A 232 5.25 -10.05 -11.45
N TYR A 233 4.78 -10.22 -12.69
CA TYR A 233 3.37 -10.42 -12.99
C TYR A 233 2.82 -11.64 -12.27
N ILE A 234 3.55 -12.76 -12.34
CA ILE A 234 3.19 -13.98 -11.61
C ILE A 234 3.15 -13.70 -10.10
N LYS A 235 4.16 -13.04 -9.53
CA LYS A 235 4.19 -12.80 -8.08
C LYS A 235 3.11 -11.85 -7.56
N LEU A 236 2.63 -10.92 -8.38
CA LEU A 236 1.57 -10.00 -7.99
C LEU A 236 0.17 -10.57 -8.19
N ASN A 237 -0.04 -11.35 -9.24
CA ASN A 237 -1.38 -11.79 -9.66
C ASN A 237 -1.67 -13.26 -9.36
N MET A 238 -0.67 -14.06 -8.96
CA MET A 238 -0.92 -15.46 -8.62
C MET A 238 -1.85 -15.54 -7.40
N PRO A 239 -2.92 -16.34 -7.47
CA PRO A 239 -3.77 -16.60 -6.32
C PRO A 239 -2.97 -17.29 -5.20
N THR A 240 -3.55 -17.35 -4.01
CA THR A 240 -2.93 -18.11 -2.92
C THR A 240 -2.70 -19.57 -3.34
N LEU A 241 -1.70 -20.24 -2.75
CA LEU A 241 -1.43 -21.65 -3.06
C LEU A 241 -2.68 -22.54 -2.86
N SER A 242 -3.56 -22.19 -1.92
CA SER A 242 -4.83 -22.85 -1.67
C SER A 242 -5.86 -22.69 -2.80
N GLU A 243 -5.81 -21.57 -3.53
CA GLU A 243 -6.73 -21.23 -4.61
C GLU A 243 -6.13 -21.48 -6.01
N PHE A 244 -4.83 -21.77 -6.06
CA PHE A 244 -4.13 -22.03 -7.30
C PHE A 244 -4.54 -23.39 -7.87
N ASN A 245 -5.28 -23.38 -8.98
CA ASN A 245 -5.63 -24.58 -9.72
C ASN A 245 -4.64 -24.81 -10.89
N PRO A 246 -3.70 -25.77 -10.78
CA PRO A 246 -2.73 -26.02 -11.84
C PRO A 246 -3.33 -26.73 -13.07
N HIS A 247 -4.59 -27.20 -13.00
CA HIS A 247 -5.16 -28.12 -13.98
C HIS A 247 -5.09 -27.57 -15.42
N ASN A 248 -5.48 -26.31 -15.63
CA ASN A 248 -5.45 -25.69 -16.96
C ASN A 248 -4.02 -25.57 -17.50
N ALA A 249 -3.07 -25.16 -16.66
CA ALA A 249 -1.66 -25.03 -17.03
C ALA A 249 -1.04 -26.40 -17.35
N VAL A 250 -1.37 -27.44 -16.57
CA VAL A 250 -0.95 -28.82 -16.85
C VAL A 250 -1.55 -29.33 -18.16
N LEU A 251 -2.82 -29.07 -18.42
CA LEU A 251 -3.46 -29.44 -19.68
C LEU A 251 -2.83 -28.72 -20.88
N GLU A 252 -2.52 -27.43 -20.78
CA GLU A 252 -1.77 -26.71 -21.82
C GLU A 252 -0.35 -27.27 -22.00
N TRP A 253 0.35 -27.56 -20.90
CA TRP A 253 1.69 -28.16 -20.92
C TRP A 253 1.71 -29.58 -21.50
N LEU A 254 0.62 -30.33 -21.35
CA LEU A 254 0.44 -31.63 -22.00
C LEU A 254 0.07 -31.48 -23.48
N LYS A 255 -0.63 -30.40 -23.85
CA LYS A 255 -1.05 -30.10 -25.23
C LYS A 255 0.08 -29.51 -26.09
N SER A 256 1.08 -28.85 -25.50
CA SER A 256 2.27 -28.38 -26.22
C SER A 256 3.14 -29.57 -26.69
N LYS A 257 2.81 -30.09 -27.87
CA LYS A 257 3.60 -31.08 -28.65
C LYS A 257 5.02 -30.55 -28.88
N LYS A 258 6.08 -31.35 -29.05
CA LYS A 258 6.42 -32.73 -28.74
C LYS A 258 7.59 -32.59 -27.75
N ARG A 259 7.53 -33.20 -26.57
CA ARG A 259 8.78 -33.42 -25.84
C ARG A 259 9.66 -34.22 -26.77
N HIS A 260 10.86 -33.73 -27.09
CA HIS A 260 11.87 -34.60 -27.66
C HIS A 260 12.05 -35.72 -26.64
N THR A 261 11.44 -36.88 -26.90
CA THR A 261 11.89 -38.15 -26.36
C THR A 261 13.25 -38.42 -27.01
N LYS A 262 14.25 -37.61 -26.64
CA LYS A 262 15.61 -38.10 -26.65
C LYS A 262 15.60 -39.16 -25.58
N VAL A 263 15.38 -40.40 -25.99
CA VAL A 263 15.69 -41.56 -25.17
C VAL A 263 17.17 -41.42 -24.86
N HIS A 264 17.47 -40.80 -23.73
CA HIS A 264 18.83 -40.70 -23.25
C HIS A 264 19.21 -42.11 -22.81
N THR A 265 19.87 -42.85 -23.69
CA THR A 265 20.31 -44.24 -23.49
C THR A 265 21.20 -44.44 -22.25
N TYR A 266 21.69 -43.33 -21.67
CA TYR A 266 22.47 -43.32 -20.43
C TYR A 266 21.69 -42.83 -19.21
N ALA A 267 20.48 -42.26 -19.36
CA ALA A 267 19.70 -41.79 -18.20
C ALA A 267 19.28 -42.95 -17.29
N THR A 268 18.89 -44.08 -17.87
CA THR A 268 18.57 -45.32 -17.14
C THR A 268 19.80 -46.03 -16.56
N LYS A 269 21.02 -45.58 -16.91
CA LYS A 269 22.29 -46.11 -16.40
C LYS A 269 22.91 -45.23 -15.32
N GLN A 270 22.25 -44.12 -14.94
CA GLN A 270 22.75 -43.26 -13.87
C GLN A 270 22.53 -43.93 -12.51
N ASN A 271 23.59 -44.02 -11.70
CA ASN A 271 23.56 -44.65 -10.38
C ASN A 271 22.46 -44.10 -9.45
N TRP A 272 22.04 -42.84 -9.65
CA TRP A 272 20.97 -42.18 -8.89
C TRP A 272 19.59 -42.86 -9.04
N PHE A 273 19.40 -43.71 -10.05
CA PHE A 273 18.15 -44.46 -10.27
C PHE A 273 18.26 -45.96 -9.94
N GLY A 274 19.28 -46.37 -9.18
CA GLY A 274 19.41 -47.74 -8.69
C GLY A 274 18.18 -48.15 -7.88
N GLY A 275 17.41 -49.11 -8.41
CA GLY A 275 16.13 -49.58 -7.83
C GLY A 275 14.89 -49.22 -8.65
N VAL A 276 15.00 -48.30 -9.62
CA VAL A 276 13.93 -47.98 -10.59
C VAL A 276 14.23 -48.59 -11.95
N PHE A 277 15.50 -48.56 -12.37
CA PHE A 277 15.97 -49.16 -13.62
C PHE A 277 17.00 -50.25 -13.33
N PRO A 278 16.82 -51.48 -13.83
CA PRO A 278 17.80 -52.57 -13.68
C PRO A 278 19.19 -52.18 -14.21
N GLU A 279 19.25 -51.36 -15.26
CA GLU A 279 20.48 -50.93 -15.93
C GLU A 279 21.34 -49.96 -15.12
N ALA A 280 20.79 -49.37 -14.04
CA ALA A 280 21.53 -48.54 -13.08
C ALA A 280 22.16 -49.36 -11.94
N SER A 281 21.82 -50.66 -11.84
CA SER A 281 22.28 -51.57 -10.77
C SER A 281 23.64 -52.20 -11.09
N ASP A 282 24.01 -52.27 -12.37
CA ASP A 282 25.21 -52.97 -12.82
C ASP A 282 26.39 -52.00 -12.99
N LYS A 283 27.06 -51.73 -11.87
CA LYS A 283 28.50 -51.38 -11.81
C LYS A 283 29.01 -51.49 -10.36
N SER A 284 28.96 -52.70 -9.80
CA SER A 284 29.61 -53.03 -8.52
C SER A 284 30.55 -54.23 -8.62
N THR A 285 31.20 -54.41 -9.77
CA THR A 285 32.26 -55.42 -9.92
C THR A 285 33.39 -54.88 -10.78
N LEU A 286 34.29 -54.11 -10.15
CA LEU A 286 35.70 -54.14 -10.50
C LEU A 286 36.55 -53.78 -9.28
N SER A 287 37.04 -54.86 -8.66
CA SER A 287 38.31 -55.03 -7.96
C SER A 287 38.92 -53.84 -7.22
N MET A 288 39.06 -54.03 -5.91
CA MET A 288 40.11 -53.41 -5.12
C MET A 288 41.48 -53.59 -5.80
N VAL A 289 42.08 -52.50 -6.26
CA VAL A 289 43.55 -52.33 -6.30
C VAL A 289 43.85 -50.86 -6.01
N ASP A 290 44.53 -50.67 -4.88
CA ASP A 290 45.34 -49.54 -4.42
C ASP A 290 44.71 -48.15 -4.20
N GLU A 291 44.29 -47.95 -2.94
CA GLU A 291 44.56 -46.72 -2.21
C GLU A 291 46.08 -46.44 -2.22
N THR A 292 46.51 -45.41 -2.93
CA THR A 292 47.51 -44.39 -2.53
C THR A 292 48.14 -43.75 -3.77
N THR A 293 47.55 -42.66 -4.25
CA THR A 293 48.32 -41.43 -4.58
C THR A 293 47.33 -40.28 -4.60
N ILE A 294 47.18 -39.65 -3.44
CA ILE A 294 46.58 -38.32 -3.31
C ILE A 294 47.63 -37.33 -3.84
N ASN A 295 47.29 -36.60 -4.91
CA ASN A 295 47.80 -35.24 -5.16
C ASN A 295 46.80 -34.54 -6.08
N SER A 296 45.90 -33.72 -5.52
CA SER A 296 46.15 -32.31 -5.18
C SER A 296 46.38 -31.41 -6.41
N SER A 297 45.38 -31.30 -7.28
CA SER A 297 45.19 -30.05 -8.05
C SER A 297 43.85 -30.04 -8.77
N LEU A 298 43.14 -28.91 -8.61
CA LEU A 298 42.07 -28.38 -9.49
C LEU A 298 40.61 -28.70 -9.15
N ILE A 299 40.26 -28.35 -7.91
CA ILE A 299 39.08 -27.52 -7.57
C ILE A 299 39.45 -26.05 -7.89
N HIS A 300 38.66 -25.13 -8.45
CA HIS A 300 37.30 -25.08 -8.99
C HIS A 300 37.25 -23.82 -9.89
N PHE A 301 36.52 -23.88 -11.00
CA PHE A 301 35.66 -22.77 -11.44
C PHE A 301 34.20 -23.17 -11.13
#